data_AF-A0A3A9C5C1-F1
#
_entry.id   AF-A0A3A9C5C1-F1
#
_cell.length_a   1.000
_cell.length_b   1.000
_cell.length_c   1.000
_cell.angle_alpha   90.00
_cell.angle_beta   90.00
_cell.angle_gamma   90.00
#
_symmetry.space_group_name_H-M   'P 1'
#
loop_
_entity.id
_entity.type
_entity.pdbx_description
1 polymer ?
#
loop_
_entity_poly.entity_id
_entity_poly.type
_entity_poly.pdbx_seq_one_letter_code
_entity_poly.pdbx_strand_id
1 'polypeptide(L)'
;MDMFFESINIKRIFEKKNLKFEKKPQFLANIGLFPIQTINKLNFMRNKLEHEYKTPEIYDLHTYYELVWSVVKILDLYLELLYTNGEINLELYIESNMYYLTMKHNIKECAFEFTIIDWTKGKQRKQKSLNVSLRNQGDVDDFIKAFNIYLLSIQYFDYGNLNLYKKKVKKLIETERV
;
A
#
# COMPACT_ATOMS: atom_id res chain seq x y z
N MET A 1 12.01 7.19 4.22
CA MET A 1 10.55 7.46 4.28
C MET A 1 10.15 8.64 3.40
N ASP A 2 10.73 9.83 3.56
CA ASP A 2 10.33 10.99 2.73
C ASP A 2 10.59 10.79 1.24
N MET A 3 11.70 10.16 0.89
CA MET A 3 11.97 9.77 -0.50
C MET A 3 10.89 8.82 -1.04
N PHE A 4 10.45 7.83 -0.27
CA PHE A 4 9.36 6.94 -0.69
C PHE A 4 8.10 7.73 -1.03
N PHE A 5 7.67 8.63 -0.14
CA PHE A 5 6.48 9.46 -0.37
C PHE A 5 6.63 10.45 -1.53
N GLU A 6 7.84 10.96 -1.77
CA GLU A 6 8.14 11.80 -2.92
C GLU A 6 8.02 11.00 -4.22
N SER A 7 8.60 9.80 -4.26
CA SER A 7 8.61 8.93 -5.45
C SER A 7 7.20 8.51 -5.90
N ILE A 8 6.27 8.33 -4.95
CA ILE A 8 4.86 8.07 -5.25
C ILE A 8 3.99 9.34 -5.24
N ASN A 9 4.63 10.53 -5.20
CA ASN A 9 4.02 11.85 -5.31
C ASN A 9 2.97 12.18 -4.23
N ILE A 10 2.99 11.48 -3.09
CA ILE A 10 2.07 11.77 -1.98
C ILE A 10 2.67 12.74 -0.96
N LYS A 11 3.99 12.97 -0.97
CA LYS A 11 4.66 13.88 -0.02
C LYS A 11 4.05 15.27 0.01
N ARG A 12 3.77 15.86 -1.16
CA ARG A 12 3.09 17.16 -1.32
C ARG A 12 1.75 17.24 -0.58
N ILE A 13 1.05 16.12 -0.43
CA ILE A 13 -0.24 16.02 0.25
C ILE A 13 -0.04 16.00 1.77
N PHE A 14 0.99 15.29 2.25
CA PHE A 14 1.36 15.29 3.67
C PHE A 14 1.90 16.64 4.13
N GLU A 15 2.70 17.31 3.30
CA GLU A 15 3.30 18.62 3.61
C GLU A 15 2.28 19.75 3.58
N LYS A 16 1.43 19.86 2.54
CA LYS A 16 0.38 20.90 2.47
C LYS A 16 -0.58 20.87 3.66
N LYS A 17 -0.68 19.74 4.37
CA LYS A 17 -1.62 19.55 5.47
C LYS A 17 -0.97 19.36 6.84
N ASN A 18 0.34 19.63 6.99
CA ASN A 18 1.07 19.52 8.27
C ASN A 18 0.87 18.16 8.99
N LEU A 19 0.85 17.05 8.24
CA LEU A 19 0.73 15.72 8.84
C LEU A 19 2.06 15.37 9.55
N LYS A 20 2.03 15.35 10.90
CA LYS A 20 3.18 15.04 11.78
C LYS A 20 3.88 13.73 11.41
N PHE A 21 5.17 13.61 11.75
CA PHE A 21 6.02 12.44 11.46
C PHE A 21 5.36 11.10 11.82
N GLU A 22 4.65 11.00 12.95
CA GLU A 22 3.94 9.77 13.38
C GLU A 22 2.91 9.26 12.37
N LYS A 23 2.31 10.15 11.57
CA LYS A 23 1.32 9.77 10.56
C LYS A 23 1.95 9.08 9.35
N LYS A 24 3.25 9.27 9.11
CA LYS A 24 3.97 8.65 8.00
C LYS A 24 4.16 7.14 8.20
N PRO A 25 4.77 6.65 9.31
CA PRO A 25 4.80 5.22 9.62
C PRO A 25 3.40 4.60 9.72
N GLN A 26 2.44 5.32 10.31
CA GLN A 26 1.07 4.84 10.40
C GLN A 26 0.43 4.64 9.01
N PHE A 27 0.64 5.57 8.09
CA PHE A 27 0.16 5.43 6.72
C PHE A 27 0.77 4.18 6.06
N LEU A 28 2.08 3.94 6.21
CA LEU A 28 2.74 2.74 5.67
C LEU A 28 2.11 1.46 6.23
N ALA A 29 1.72 1.44 7.51
CA ALA A 29 0.97 0.31 8.08
C ALA A 29 -0.43 0.19 7.48
N ASN A 30 -1.15 1.31 7.32
CA ASN A 30 -2.51 1.31 6.80
C ASN A 30 -2.59 0.79 5.36
N ILE A 31 -1.63 1.16 4.50
CA ILE A 31 -1.54 0.64 3.13
C ILE A 31 -1.01 -0.80 3.06
N GLY A 32 -0.65 -1.40 4.20
CA GLY A 32 -0.27 -2.80 4.30
C GLY A 32 1.21 -3.11 4.04
N LEU A 33 2.08 -2.09 3.96
CA LEU A 33 3.53 -2.29 3.78
C LEU A 33 4.18 -2.93 5.02
N PHE A 34 3.73 -2.52 6.20
CA PHE A 34 4.26 -3.00 7.47
C PHE A 34 3.13 -3.42 8.41
N PRO A 35 3.33 -4.47 9.23
CA PRO A 35 2.47 -4.71 10.37
C PRO A 35 2.49 -3.52 11.33
N ILE A 36 1.34 -3.20 11.93
CA ILE A 36 1.25 -2.12 12.92
C ILE A 36 2.19 -2.35 14.12
N GLN A 37 2.44 -3.61 14.48
CA GLN A 37 3.36 -3.99 15.54
C GLN A 37 4.80 -3.54 15.23
N THR A 38 5.23 -3.64 13.98
CA THR A 38 6.55 -3.19 13.52
C THR A 38 6.67 -1.68 13.66
N ILE A 39 5.64 -0.93 13.26
CA ILE A 39 5.61 0.53 13.40
C ILE A 39 5.61 0.95 14.88
N ASN A 40 4.83 0.28 15.73
CA ASN A 40 4.81 0.54 17.16
C ASN A 40 6.17 0.28 17.80
N LYS A 41 6.84 -0.82 17.43
CA LYS A 41 8.20 -1.13 17.91
C LYS A 41 9.22 -0.10 17.45
N LEU A 42 9.12 0.39 16.21
CA LEU A 42 10.00 1.43 15.68
C LEU A 42 9.83 2.74 16.45
N ASN A 43 8.60 3.17 16.68
CA ASN A 43 8.31 4.39 17.43
C ASN A 43 8.77 4.27 18.89
N PHE A 44 8.54 3.12 19.53
CA PHE A 44 9.01 2.86 20.89
C PHE A 44 10.54 2.98 20.99
N MET A 45 11.27 2.28 20.12
CA MET A 45 12.74 2.32 20.13
C MET A 45 13.27 3.72 19.81
N ARG A 46 12.66 4.44 18.86
CA ARG A 46 13.03 5.83 18.56
C ARG A 46 12.87 6.73 19.78
N ASN A 47 11.70 6.68 20.43
CA ASN A 47 11.43 7.50 21.61
C ASN A 47 12.36 7.16 22.78
N LYS A 48 12.64 5.87 23.00
CA LYS A 48 13.62 5.41 23.99
C LYS A 48 15.00 6.04 23.74
N LEU A 49 15.49 5.98 22.51
CA LEU A 49 16.80 6.51 22.13
C LEU A 49 16.87 8.04 22.10
N GLU A 50 15.81 8.74 21.71
CA GLU A 50 15.78 10.20 21.54
C GLU A 50 15.38 10.97 22.81
N HIS A 51 14.59 10.36 23.70
CA HIS A 51 13.87 11.10 24.75
C HIS A 51 14.05 10.56 26.17
N GLU A 52 14.67 9.39 26.37
CA GLU A 52 14.98 8.93 27.74
C GLU A 52 16.24 9.57 28.32
N TYR A 53 16.99 10.35 27.53
CA TYR A 53 18.20 11.09 27.94
C TYR A 53 19.19 10.25 28.76
N LYS A 54 19.26 8.94 28.48
CA LYS A 54 20.21 7.99 29.04
C LYS A 54 21.12 7.50 27.92
N THR A 55 22.34 7.10 28.28
CA THR A 55 23.23 6.42 27.33
C THR A 55 22.55 5.11 26.91
N PRO A 56 22.27 4.90 25.61
CA PRO A 56 21.63 3.68 25.15
C PRO A 56 22.50 2.44 25.38
N GLU A 57 21.88 1.31 25.65
CA GLU A 57 22.59 0.04 25.62
C GLU A 57 22.96 -0.34 24.18
N ILE A 58 24.11 -1.01 23.99
CA ILE A 58 24.57 -1.47 22.68
C ILE A 58 23.50 -2.33 21.99
N TYR A 59 22.79 -3.16 22.77
CA TYR A 59 21.70 -3.99 22.27
C TYR A 59 20.51 -3.19 21.72
N ASP A 60 20.15 -2.08 22.39
CA ASP A 60 19.07 -1.20 21.92
C ASP A 60 19.45 -0.53 20.60
N LEU A 61 20.72 -0.08 20.47
CA LEU A 61 21.25 0.51 19.24
C LEU A 61 21.22 -0.49 18.08
N HIS A 62 21.69 -1.71 18.29
CA HIS A 62 21.64 -2.76 17.27
C HIS A 62 20.21 -3.08 16.86
N THR A 63 19.30 -3.23 17.84
CA THR A 63 17.89 -3.52 17.56
C THR A 63 17.24 -2.42 16.73
N TYR A 64 17.51 -1.15 17.06
CA TYR A 64 17.00 -0.02 16.31
C TYR A 64 17.60 0.06 14.90
N TYR A 65 18.91 -0.15 14.76
CA TYR A 65 19.58 -0.19 13.47
C TYR A 65 18.98 -1.27 12.56
N GLU A 66 18.85 -2.51 13.02
CA GLU A 66 18.29 -3.61 12.23
C GLU A 66 16.84 -3.34 11.82
N LEU A 67 16.05 -2.73 12.71
CA LEU A 67 14.67 -2.37 12.44
C LEU A 67 14.57 -1.27 11.37
N VAL A 68 15.37 -0.20 11.49
CA VAL A 68 15.43 0.89 10.51
C VAL A 68 15.92 0.37 9.17
N TRP A 69 16.98 -0.43 9.16
CA TRP A 69 17.53 -1.05 7.96
C TRP A 69 16.49 -1.90 7.24
N SER A 70 15.78 -2.76 7.98
CA SER A 70 14.70 -3.59 7.45
C SER A 70 13.58 -2.73 6.84
N VAL A 71 13.17 -1.65 7.51
CA VAL A 71 12.18 -0.70 6.99
C VAL A 71 12.66 -0.05 5.70
N VAL A 72 13.91 0.41 5.64
CA VAL A 72 14.49 1.01 4.43
C VAL A 72 14.49 -0.01 3.28
N LYS A 73 14.96 -1.24 3.51
CA LYS A 73 15.01 -2.27 2.47
C LYS A 73 13.64 -2.70 1.96
N ILE A 74 12.65 -2.75 2.85
CA ILE A 74 11.26 -3.00 2.43
C ILE A 74 10.76 -1.82 1.58
N LEU A 75 10.99 -0.56 2.00
CA LEU A 75 10.57 0.59 1.18
C LEU A 75 11.24 0.60 -0.20
N ASP A 76 12.54 0.28 -0.29
CA ASP A 76 13.27 0.20 -1.55
C ASP A 76 12.67 -0.88 -2.47
N LEU A 77 12.41 -2.08 -1.93
CA LEU A 77 11.77 -3.17 -2.67
C LEU A 77 10.40 -2.76 -3.20
N TYR A 78 9.58 -2.11 -2.39
CA TYR A 78 8.25 -1.69 -2.85
C TYR A 78 8.30 -0.57 -3.87
N LEU A 79 9.28 0.34 -3.81
CA LEU A 79 9.48 1.31 -4.90
C LEU A 79 9.80 0.59 -6.20
N GLU A 80 10.73 -0.37 -6.17
CA GLU A 80 11.07 -1.17 -7.34
C GLU A 80 9.85 -1.91 -7.90
N LEU A 81 9.04 -2.53 -7.04
CA LEU A 81 7.80 -3.20 -7.43
C LEU A 81 6.80 -2.22 -8.06
N LEU A 82 6.62 -1.03 -7.49
CA LEU A 82 5.71 0.00 -8.03
C LEU A 82 6.20 0.60 -9.35
N TYR A 83 7.51 0.72 -9.54
CA TYR A 83 8.09 1.20 -10.80
C TYR A 83 8.02 0.14 -11.91
N THR A 84 8.25 -1.12 -11.56
CA THR A 84 8.20 -2.24 -12.51
C THR A 84 6.77 -2.57 -12.91
N ASN A 85 5.86 -2.53 -11.94
CA ASN A 85 4.45 -2.78 -12.14
C ASN A 85 3.71 -1.44 -12.15
N GLY A 86 3.65 -0.76 -13.31
CA GLY A 86 2.81 0.43 -13.48
C GLY A 86 1.34 0.09 -13.73
N GLU A 87 1.10 -1.10 -14.29
CA GLU A 87 -0.21 -1.63 -14.63
C GLU A 87 -0.23 -3.14 -14.39
N ILE A 88 -1.30 -3.61 -13.78
CA ILE A 88 -1.55 -5.02 -13.46
C ILE A 88 -2.76 -5.49 -14.25
N ASN A 89 -2.59 -6.56 -15.02
CA ASN A 89 -3.66 -7.15 -15.83
C ASN A 89 -3.96 -8.57 -15.35
N LEU A 90 -5.23 -8.83 -15.02
CA LEU A 90 -5.72 -10.10 -14.51
C LEU A 90 -6.82 -10.64 -15.43
N GLU A 91 -6.66 -11.88 -15.87
CA GLU A 91 -7.72 -12.66 -16.51
C GLU A 91 -8.47 -13.45 -15.44
N LEU A 92 -9.79 -13.22 -15.36
CA LEU A 92 -10.66 -13.83 -14.38
C LEU A 92 -11.69 -14.70 -15.08
N TYR A 93 -11.71 -15.97 -14.74
CA TYR A 93 -12.71 -16.92 -15.21
C TYR A 93 -13.71 -17.21 -14.10
N ILE A 94 -14.98 -16.88 -14.35
CA ILE A 94 -16.11 -17.18 -13.46
C ILE A 94 -17.06 -18.06 -14.24
N GLU A 95 -17.10 -19.35 -13.91
CA GLU A 95 -17.84 -20.36 -14.70
C GLU A 95 -17.38 -20.36 -16.17
N SER A 96 -18.29 -20.11 -17.12
CA SER A 96 -17.98 -19.95 -18.54
C SER A 96 -17.61 -18.51 -18.94
N ASN A 97 -17.61 -17.59 -17.98
CA ASN A 97 -17.44 -16.17 -18.23
C ASN A 97 -16.00 -15.70 -18.04
N MET A 98 -15.53 -14.88 -18.98
CA MET A 98 -14.19 -14.29 -18.94
C MET A 98 -14.27 -12.78 -18.70
N TYR A 99 -13.52 -12.32 -17.71
CA TYR A 99 -13.38 -10.91 -17.36
C TYR A 99 -11.91 -10.50 -17.36
N TYR A 100 -11.63 -9.29 -17.82
CA TYR A 100 -10.32 -8.67 -17.69
C TYR A 100 -10.39 -7.59 -16.62
N LEU A 101 -9.53 -7.69 -15.61
CA LEU A 101 -9.35 -6.69 -14.58
C LEU A 101 -7.99 -6.02 -14.75
N THR A 102 -8.01 -4.71 -14.99
CA THR A 102 -6.82 -3.87 -15.08
C THR A 102 -6.76 -2.97 -13.86
N MET A 103 -5.59 -2.91 -13.21
CA MET A 103 -5.31 -1.97 -12.12
C MET A 103 -4.11 -1.12 -12.51
N LYS A 104 -4.23 0.20 -12.40
CA LYS A 104 -3.17 1.13 -12.78
C LYS A 104 -2.90 2.12 -11.66
N HIS A 105 -1.62 2.41 -11.42
CA HIS A 105 -1.21 3.43 -10.46
C HIS A 105 -0.72 4.67 -11.22
N ASN A 106 -1.52 5.75 -11.18
CA ASN A 106 -1.15 7.05 -11.74
C ASN A 106 -0.48 7.91 -10.66
N ILE A 107 0.85 7.83 -10.61
CA ILE A 107 1.68 8.57 -9.65
C ILE A 107 1.45 10.09 -9.78
N LYS A 108 1.37 10.64 -10.99
CA LYS A 108 1.23 12.09 -11.22
C LYS A 108 -0.07 12.65 -10.63
N GLU A 109 -1.16 11.89 -10.76
CA GLU A 109 -2.47 12.27 -10.26
C GLU A 109 -2.77 11.77 -8.85
N CYS A 110 -1.83 11.02 -8.24
CA CYS A 110 -2.04 10.33 -6.96
C CYS A 110 -3.34 9.50 -6.99
N ALA A 111 -3.49 8.68 -8.03
CA ALA A 111 -4.72 7.96 -8.29
C ALA A 111 -4.50 6.50 -8.66
N PHE A 112 -5.48 5.67 -8.34
CA PHE A 112 -5.61 4.31 -8.81
C PHE A 112 -6.81 4.19 -9.73
N GLU A 113 -6.63 3.48 -10.84
CA GLU A 113 -7.69 3.16 -11.79
C GLU A 113 -7.89 1.65 -11.82
N PHE A 114 -9.12 1.22 -11.56
CA PHE A 114 -9.54 -0.17 -11.66
C PHE A 114 -10.56 -0.28 -12.78
N THR A 115 -10.29 -1.13 -13.78
CA THR A 115 -11.20 -1.36 -14.90
C THR A 115 -11.52 -2.83 -15.01
N ILE A 116 -12.81 -3.17 -15.08
CA ILE A 116 -13.29 -4.52 -15.37
C ILE A 116 -14.00 -4.50 -16.71
N ILE A 117 -13.57 -5.39 -17.61
CA ILE A 117 -14.18 -5.59 -18.92
C ILE A 117 -14.75 -7.00 -18.98
N ASP A 118 -16.05 -7.10 -19.22
CA ASP A 118 -16.74 -8.35 -19.49
C ASP A 118 -16.50 -8.78 -20.95
N TRP A 119 -15.83 -9.92 -21.15
CA TRP A 119 -15.50 -10.48 -22.46
C TRP A 119 -16.43 -11.63 -22.88
N THR A 120 -17.44 -11.97 -22.09
CA THR A 120 -18.34 -13.11 -22.32
C THR A 120 -19.06 -13.07 -23.66
N LYS A 121 -19.44 -11.88 -24.12
CA LYS A 121 -20.24 -11.67 -25.33
C LYS A 121 -19.44 -11.12 -26.51
N GLY A 122 -18.10 -11.18 -26.45
CA GLY A 122 -17.21 -10.73 -27.54
C GLY A 122 -17.35 -9.23 -27.88
N LYS A 123 -18.25 -8.88 -28.81
CA LYS A 123 -18.44 -7.51 -29.33
C LYS A 123 -19.29 -6.60 -28.43
N GLN A 124 -20.16 -7.13 -27.56
CA GLN A 124 -20.92 -6.34 -26.59
C GLN A 124 -20.16 -6.27 -25.26
N ARG A 125 -19.09 -5.48 -25.24
CA ARG A 125 -18.24 -5.30 -24.06
C ARG A 125 -18.96 -4.41 -23.06
N LYS A 126 -19.16 -4.91 -21.84
CA LYS A 126 -19.55 -4.06 -20.71
C LYS A 126 -18.29 -3.72 -19.91
N GLN A 127 -17.98 -2.44 -19.83
CA GLN A 127 -16.88 -1.92 -19.04
C GLN A 127 -17.41 -1.22 -17.81
N LYS A 128 -16.78 -1.48 -16.66
CA LYS A 128 -16.92 -0.67 -15.45
C LYS A 128 -15.54 -0.19 -15.04
N SER A 129 -15.43 1.08 -14.68
CA SER A 129 -14.19 1.67 -14.18
C SER A 129 -14.43 2.39 -12.86
N LEU A 130 -13.48 2.28 -11.95
CA LEU A 130 -13.42 3.01 -10.69
C LEU A 130 -12.10 3.78 -10.66
N ASN A 131 -12.16 5.07 -10.41
CA ASN A 131 -10.99 5.92 -10.19
C ASN A 131 -11.00 6.39 -8.73
N VAL A 132 -9.90 6.14 -8.03
CA VAL A 132 -9.70 6.54 -6.63
C VAL A 132 -8.49 7.46 -6.57
N SER A 133 -8.71 8.74 -6.31
CA SER A 133 -7.64 9.74 -6.26
C SER A 133 -7.56 10.41 -4.90
N LEU A 134 -6.34 10.64 -4.39
CA LEU A 134 -6.13 11.37 -3.16
C LEU A 134 -6.07 12.89 -3.44
N ARG A 135 -7.20 13.60 -3.29
CA ARG A 135 -7.29 15.05 -3.50
C ARG A 135 -7.46 15.80 -2.17
N ASN A 136 -8.19 15.21 -1.24
CA ASN A 136 -8.52 15.79 0.05
C ASN A 136 -8.48 14.73 1.18
N GLN A 137 -8.88 15.10 2.41
CA GLN A 137 -8.82 14.20 3.56
C GLN A 137 -9.92 13.13 3.55
N GLY A 138 -11.09 13.41 2.97
CA GLY A 138 -12.17 12.44 2.84
C GLY A 138 -11.79 11.28 1.93
N ASP A 139 -10.85 11.49 1.01
CA ASP A 139 -10.40 10.45 0.08
C ASP A 139 -9.38 9.47 0.69
N VAL A 140 -8.86 9.74 1.89
CA VAL A 140 -7.71 9.01 2.48
C VAL A 140 -8.02 7.53 2.66
N ASP A 141 -9.20 7.19 3.19
CA ASP A 141 -9.54 5.80 3.50
C ASP A 141 -9.73 4.97 2.23
N ASP A 142 -10.42 5.53 1.23
CA ASP A 142 -10.60 4.88 -0.07
C ASP A 142 -9.26 4.75 -0.81
N PHE A 143 -8.40 5.78 -0.74
CA PHE A 143 -7.06 5.72 -1.31
C PHE A 143 -6.20 4.64 -0.63
N ILE A 144 -6.25 4.53 0.70
CA ILE A 144 -5.54 3.49 1.46
C ILE A 144 -6.01 2.10 1.02
N LYS A 145 -7.33 1.89 0.88
CA LYS A 145 -7.90 0.62 0.42
C LYS A 145 -7.44 0.29 -1.00
N ALA A 146 -7.53 1.25 -1.92
CA ALA A 146 -7.09 1.10 -3.30
C ALA A 146 -5.59 0.74 -3.38
N PHE A 147 -4.75 1.43 -2.61
CA PHE A 147 -3.32 1.14 -2.51
C PHE A 147 -3.08 -0.28 -1.98
N ASN A 148 -3.78 -0.67 -0.91
CA ASN A 148 -3.62 -1.98 -0.31
C ASN A 148 -4.03 -3.10 -1.29
N ILE A 149 -5.18 -2.97 -1.96
CA ILE A 149 -5.60 -3.91 -3.02
C ILE A 149 -4.53 -4.02 -4.11
N TYR A 150 -4.04 -2.88 -4.59
CA TYR A 150 -3.00 -2.85 -5.62
C TYR A 150 -1.73 -3.60 -5.20
N LEU A 151 -1.21 -3.34 -4.00
CA LEU A 151 -0.04 -4.03 -3.46
C LEU A 151 -0.27 -5.53 -3.26
N LEU A 152 -1.47 -5.91 -2.77
CA LEU A 152 -1.83 -7.32 -2.63
C LEU A 152 -1.89 -8.03 -3.98
N SER A 153 -2.34 -7.35 -5.04
CA SER A 153 -2.35 -7.90 -6.38
C SER A 153 -0.94 -8.11 -6.91
N ILE A 154 -0.01 -7.17 -6.69
CA ILE A 154 1.43 -7.39 -7.01
C ILE A 154 1.96 -8.62 -6.28
N GLN A 155 1.76 -8.72 -4.97
CA GLN A 155 2.22 -9.88 -4.17
C GLN A 155 1.63 -11.20 -4.67
N TYR A 156 0.38 -11.21 -5.16
CA TYR A 156 -0.21 -12.43 -5.69
C TYR A 156 0.56 -12.96 -6.91
N PHE A 157 1.04 -12.09 -7.81
CA PHE A 157 1.87 -12.52 -8.95
C PHE A 157 3.18 -13.16 -8.50
N ASP A 158 3.78 -12.66 -7.42
CA ASP A 158 5.06 -13.18 -6.92
C ASP A 158 4.90 -14.54 -6.21
N TYR A 159 3.78 -14.76 -5.49
CA TYR A 159 3.62 -15.94 -4.63
C TYR A 159 2.60 -16.98 -5.14
N GLY A 160 1.72 -16.64 -6.09
CA GLY A 160 0.69 -17.53 -6.63
C GLY A 160 -0.37 -18.02 -5.63
N ASN A 161 -0.40 -17.50 -4.40
CA ASN A 161 -1.28 -18.01 -3.34
C ASN A 161 -2.66 -17.36 -3.35
N LEU A 162 -3.58 -17.93 -4.14
CA LEU A 162 -4.93 -17.41 -4.33
C LEU A 162 -5.76 -17.39 -3.04
N ASN A 163 -5.61 -18.40 -2.17
CA ASN A 163 -6.36 -18.49 -0.92
C ASN A 163 -5.95 -17.37 0.05
N LEU A 164 -4.64 -17.10 0.14
CA LEU A 164 -4.12 -16.00 0.94
C LEU A 164 -4.60 -14.65 0.38
N TYR A 165 -4.53 -14.46 -0.94
CA TYR A 165 -5.03 -13.25 -1.60
C TYR A 165 -6.51 -13.01 -1.28
N LYS A 166 -7.37 -14.01 -1.52
CA LYS A 166 -8.82 -13.95 -1.21
C LYS A 166 -9.07 -13.61 0.26
N LYS A 167 -8.35 -14.24 1.18
CA LYS A 167 -8.47 -13.97 2.62
C LYS A 167 -8.10 -12.53 2.97
N LYS A 168 -7.00 -12.00 2.42
CA LYS A 168 -6.54 -10.63 2.68
C LYS A 168 -7.51 -9.59 2.09
N VAL A 169 -7.99 -9.80 0.86
CA VAL A 169 -9.00 -8.93 0.22
C VAL A 169 -10.32 -8.94 1.00
N LYS A 170 -10.80 -10.12 1.40
CA LYS A 170 -12.03 -10.24 2.21
C LYS A 170 -11.93 -9.45 3.52
N LYS A 171 -10.79 -9.56 4.21
CA LYS A 171 -10.53 -8.82 5.45
C LYS A 171 -10.59 -7.30 5.23
N LEU A 172 -10.04 -6.79 4.12
CA LEU A 172 -10.10 -5.35 3.80
C LEU A 172 -11.54 -4.86 3.63
N ILE A 173 -12.39 -5.64 2.97
CA ILE A 173 -13.79 -5.30 2.72
C ILE A 173 -14.64 -5.45 3.99
N GLU A 174 -14.38 -6.47 4.82
CA GLU A 174 -15.15 -6.72 6.06
C GLU A 174 -14.87 -5.68 7.15
N THR A 175 -13.73 -4.99 7.10
CA THR A 175 -13.40 -3.91 8.05
C THR A 175 -14.33 -2.69 7.90
N GLU A 176 -15.19 -2.63 6.87
CA GLU A 176 -16.19 -1.59 6.65
C GLU A 176 -17.54 -1.79 7.38
N ARG A 177 -17.76 -2.96 8.02
CA ARG A 177 -19.06 -3.31 8.63
C ARG A 177 -19.15 -3.05 10.14
N VAL A 178 -18.26 -2.22 10.71
CA VAL A 178 -18.25 -1.87 12.14
C VAL A 178 -18.31 -0.36 12.30
#